data_AF-A0AAV0G2W4-F1
#
_entry.id   AF-A0AAV0G2W4-F1
#
_cell.length_a   1.000
_cell.length_b   1.000
_cell.length_c   1.000
_cell.angle_alpha   90.00
_cell.angle_beta   90.00
_cell.angle_gamma   90.00
#
_symmetry.space_group_name_H-M   'P 1'
#
loop_
_entity.id
_entity.type
_entity.pdbx_description
1 polymer ?
#
loop_
_entity_poly.entity_id
_entity_poly.type
_entity_poly.pdbx_seq_one_letter_code
_entity_poly.pdbx_strand_id
1 'polypeptide(L)'
;MMDPGKPFFTPKKGQTCVVMFVGLQGSGKTTTCTKYAYYHQKKGWKPALVCADTFRAGAFDQLKQNATKANKIPFHGSYTEPDPVKIAVEGVERFKKENRDLIIVDTSGRHKQEASLFEEMRQVYEATQPDLVVFVMDGSIGQAAFNQAHAFKQTVEVGAVIVTKMDGHAKGGGTLSAIAATKSPVIFIGTGEHVNDFEVFDVKPFVNRLLGMGDPNGIRDRFQEAVPVDQQPQFLQKLSEGNFTLRSFYELLQSSQTWPVKQDILNASATLC
;
A
#
# COMPACT_ATOMS: atom_id res chain seq x y z
N MET A 1 0.50 -9.87 -20.75
CA MET A 1 -0.06 -8.50 -20.87
C MET A 1 -0.07 -7.73 -19.54
N MET A 2 -0.11 -8.39 -18.36
CA MET A 2 0.01 -7.74 -17.04
C MET A 2 1.40 -7.83 -16.39
N ASP A 3 2.31 -8.63 -16.96
CA ASP A 3 3.73 -8.61 -16.60
C ASP A 3 4.45 -7.67 -17.59
N PRO A 4 4.99 -6.54 -17.14
CA PRO A 4 5.71 -5.59 -18.00
C PRO A 4 7.10 -6.07 -18.41
N GLY A 5 7.57 -7.23 -17.94
CA GLY A 5 8.88 -7.78 -18.29
C GLY A 5 10.06 -7.03 -17.64
N LYS A 6 9.79 -6.05 -16.78
CA LYS A 6 10.80 -5.42 -15.91
C LYS A 6 10.88 -6.24 -14.60
N PRO A 7 12.07 -6.70 -14.20
CA PRO A 7 12.23 -7.36 -12.91
C PRO A 7 11.82 -6.41 -11.79
N PHE A 8 11.12 -6.94 -10.78
CA PHE A 8 10.76 -6.18 -9.58
C PHE A 8 12.01 -5.56 -8.97
N PHE A 9 11.95 -4.27 -8.65
CA PHE A 9 13.03 -3.62 -7.90
C PHE A 9 13.19 -4.37 -6.57
N THR A 10 14.33 -5.03 -6.42
CA THR A 10 14.68 -5.79 -5.22
C THR A 10 15.75 -5.01 -4.49
N PRO A 11 15.42 -4.33 -3.39
CA PRO A 11 16.44 -3.61 -2.64
C PRO A 11 17.49 -4.60 -2.14
N LYS A 12 18.77 -4.22 -2.27
CA LYS A 12 19.92 -5.06 -1.92
C LYS A 12 20.33 -4.80 -0.47
N LYS A 13 20.46 -5.85 0.33
CA LYS A 13 20.97 -5.72 1.70
C LYS A 13 22.39 -5.11 1.67
N GLY A 14 22.62 -4.10 2.51
CA GLY A 14 23.90 -3.39 2.61
C GLY A 14 24.01 -2.13 1.75
N GLN A 15 23.01 -1.82 0.91
CA GLN A 15 22.90 -0.55 0.20
C GLN A 15 21.63 0.18 0.67
N THR A 16 21.74 1.48 0.95
CA THR A 16 20.57 2.30 1.23
C THR A 16 19.75 2.45 -0.03
N CYS A 17 18.47 2.07 0.05
CA CYS A 17 17.50 2.30 -1.01
C CYS A 17 16.64 3.52 -0.70
N VAL A 18 16.58 4.47 -1.64
CA VAL A 18 15.69 5.63 -1.60
C VAL A 18 14.48 5.36 -2.50
N VAL A 19 13.28 5.43 -1.94
CA VAL A 19 12.01 5.23 -2.64
C VAL A 19 11.18 6.49 -2.58
N MET A 20 10.85 7.07 -3.73
CA MET A 20 10.04 8.29 -3.83
C MET A 20 8.60 7.94 -4.19
N PHE A 21 7.64 8.43 -3.41
CA PHE A 21 6.22 8.18 -3.60
C PHE A 21 5.55 9.40 -4.23
N VAL A 22 4.94 9.20 -5.41
CA VAL A 22 4.27 10.25 -6.20
C VAL A 22 2.84 9.85 -6.51
N GLY A 23 2.00 10.82 -6.88
CA GLY A 23 0.60 10.58 -7.23
C GLY A 23 -0.32 11.71 -6.80
N LEU A 24 -1.58 11.63 -7.21
CA LEU A 24 -2.56 12.70 -7.01
C LEU A 24 -3.01 12.90 -5.55
N GLN A 25 -3.73 13.99 -5.33
CA GLN A 25 -4.23 14.38 -4.03
C GLN A 25 -5.27 13.37 -3.61
N GLY A 26 -5.19 12.91 -2.37
CA GLY A 26 -6.14 11.92 -1.86
C GLY A 26 -5.97 10.51 -2.42
N SER A 27 -4.91 10.22 -3.18
CA SER A 27 -4.58 8.84 -3.62
C SER A 27 -4.05 7.95 -2.49
N GLY A 28 -3.79 8.51 -1.30
CA GLY A 28 -3.35 7.77 -0.12
C GLY A 28 -1.84 7.66 0.06
N LYS A 29 -1.02 8.52 -0.58
CA LYS A 29 0.46 8.52 -0.48
C LYS A 29 1.01 8.40 0.95
N THR A 30 0.74 9.38 1.83
CA THR A 30 1.27 9.39 3.21
C THR A 30 0.94 8.13 4.01
N THR A 31 -0.30 7.64 3.89
CA THR A 31 -0.72 6.39 4.52
C THR A 31 0.03 5.20 3.93
N THR A 32 0.17 5.16 2.60
CA THR A 32 0.88 4.10 1.86
C THR A 32 2.37 4.09 2.20
N CYS A 33 3.03 5.24 2.30
CA CYS A 33 4.42 5.37 2.73
C CYS A 33 4.64 4.69 4.09
N THR A 34 3.73 4.93 5.04
CA THR A 34 3.79 4.31 6.38
C THR A 34 3.56 2.81 6.31
N LYS A 35 2.56 2.34 5.55
CA LYS A 35 2.26 0.92 5.35
C LYS A 35 3.44 0.18 4.72
N TYR A 36 4.04 0.77 3.68
CA TYR A 36 5.20 0.24 2.99
C TYR A 36 6.41 0.15 3.93
N ALA A 37 6.69 1.21 4.69
CA ALA A 37 7.73 1.20 5.72
C ALA A 37 7.50 0.08 6.74
N TYR A 38 6.29 -0.01 7.31
CA TYR A 38 5.95 -1.01 8.32
C TYR A 38 6.03 -2.45 7.79
N TYR A 39 5.56 -2.69 6.56
CA TYR A 39 5.69 -3.98 5.87
C TYR A 39 7.15 -4.42 5.75
N HIS A 40 8.03 -3.51 5.33
CA HIS A 40 9.46 -3.81 5.22
C HIS A 40 10.15 -3.92 6.58
N GLN A 41 9.72 -3.16 7.59
CA GLN A 41 10.21 -3.30 8.96
C GLN A 41 9.98 -4.71 9.50
N LYS A 42 8.79 -5.29 9.27
CA LYS A 42 8.46 -6.68 9.63
C LYS A 42 9.37 -7.70 8.94
N LYS A 43 9.95 -7.35 7.80
CA LYS A 43 10.91 -8.19 7.04
C LYS A 43 12.38 -7.93 7.43
N GLY A 44 12.62 -7.16 8.48
CA GLY A 44 13.96 -6.88 9.01
C GLY A 44 14.69 -5.71 8.35
N TRP A 45 14.01 -4.90 7.54
CA TRP A 45 14.55 -3.62 7.05
C TRP A 45 14.51 -2.56 8.17
N LYS A 46 15.32 -1.52 8.02
CA LYS A 46 15.38 -0.31 8.86
C LYS A 46 14.81 0.89 8.10
N PRO A 47 13.47 0.96 7.92
CA PRO A 47 12.85 2.05 7.19
C PRO A 47 12.94 3.38 7.93
N ALA A 48 12.90 4.47 7.17
CA ALA A 48 12.67 5.82 7.65
C ALA A 48 11.83 6.62 6.65
N LEU A 49 11.07 7.58 7.15
CA LEU A 49 10.11 8.37 6.36
C LEU A 49 10.58 9.83 6.26
N VAL A 50 10.49 10.41 5.07
CA VAL A 50 10.78 11.83 4.83
C VAL A 50 9.51 12.49 4.28
N CYS A 51 8.98 13.48 5.00
CA CYS A 51 7.80 14.24 4.58
C CYS A 51 8.23 15.46 3.76
N ALA A 52 8.18 15.34 2.43
CA ALA A 52 8.40 16.44 1.49
C ALA A 52 7.08 17.07 0.98
N ASP A 53 5.94 16.77 1.61
CA ASP A 53 4.68 17.48 1.39
C ASP A 53 4.63 18.78 2.21
N THR A 54 5.13 19.87 1.64
CA THR A 54 5.14 21.21 2.28
C THR A 54 3.87 22.01 2.01
N PHE A 55 2.99 21.53 1.12
CA PHE A 55 1.81 22.27 0.69
C PHE A 55 0.59 22.02 1.56
N ARG A 56 0.39 20.76 1.97
CA ARG A 56 -0.81 20.38 2.71
C ARG A 56 -0.62 20.65 4.20
N ALA A 57 -1.51 21.45 4.76
CA ALA A 57 -1.56 21.71 6.19
C ALA A 57 -1.67 20.38 6.98
N GLY A 58 -0.80 20.20 7.98
CA GLY A 58 -0.77 19.01 8.82
C GLY A 58 -0.25 17.74 8.15
N ALA A 59 0.32 17.82 6.93
CA ALA A 59 0.91 16.64 6.27
C ALA A 59 2.03 16.02 7.11
N PHE A 60 2.93 16.85 7.65
CA PHE A 60 4.00 16.37 8.50
C PHE A 60 3.48 15.77 9.82
N ASP A 61 2.47 16.38 10.44
CA ASP A 61 1.84 15.82 11.64
C ASP A 61 1.14 14.49 11.36
N GLN A 62 0.46 14.35 10.22
CA GLN A 62 -0.14 13.10 9.80
C GLN A 62 0.93 12.00 9.65
N LEU A 63 2.01 12.29 8.91
CA LEU A 63 3.11 11.34 8.73
C LEU A 63 3.74 10.96 10.06
N LYS A 64 4.01 11.93 10.93
CA LYS A 64 4.56 11.74 12.27
C LYS A 64 3.67 10.85 13.14
N GLN A 65 2.36 11.08 13.16
CA GLN A 65 1.41 10.27 13.91
C GLN A 65 1.36 8.83 13.37
N ASN A 66 1.30 8.68 12.05
CA ASN A 66 1.29 7.39 11.39
C ASN A 66 2.56 6.59 11.70
N ALA A 67 3.74 7.22 11.56
CA ALA A 67 5.04 6.61 11.86
C ALA A 67 5.17 6.19 13.32
N THR A 68 4.66 7.00 14.25
CA THR A 68 4.67 6.72 15.69
C THR A 68 3.81 5.50 16.01
N LYS A 69 2.59 5.43 15.45
CA LYS A 69 1.65 4.31 15.62
C LYS A 69 2.15 3.03 14.95
N ALA A 70 2.82 3.13 13.80
CA ALA A 70 3.36 2.03 13.04
C ALA A 70 4.74 1.57 13.58
N ASN A 71 4.81 1.29 14.88
CA ASN A 71 6.02 0.78 15.54
C ASN A 71 7.22 1.75 15.51
N LYS A 72 6.96 3.04 15.78
CA LYS A 72 7.96 4.09 15.99
C LYS A 72 8.99 4.19 14.85
N ILE A 73 8.51 4.17 13.61
CA ILE A 73 9.37 4.37 12.43
C ILE A 73 9.95 5.79 12.50
N PRO A 74 11.27 5.97 12.33
CA PRO A 74 11.90 7.28 12.26
C PRO A 74 11.32 8.13 11.14
N PHE A 75 11.17 9.43 11.40
CA PHE A 75 10.63 10.38 10.43
C PHE A 75 11.43 11.68 10.41
N HIS A 76 11.42 12.34 9.26
CA HIS A 76 11.99 13.66 9.02
C HIS A 76 10.99 14.53 8.27
N GLY A 77 11.02 15.83 8.52
CA GLY A 77 10.15 16.83 7.91
C GLY A 77 10.33 18.16 8.64
N SER A 78 9.68 19.20 8.14
CA SER A 78 9.83 20.56 8.68
C SER A 78 8.48 21.26 8.82
N TYR A 79 8.36 22.06 9.88
CA TYR A 79 7.23 22.96 10.08
C TYR A 79 7.48 24.36 9.51
N THR A 80 8.74 24.69 9.20
CA THR A 80 9.17 26.05 8.85
C THR A 80 9.87 26.16 7.51
N GLU A 81 10.40 25.06 6.98
CA GLU A 81 11.04 25.02 5.66
C GLU A 81 9.97 24.81 4.59
N PRO A 82 9.74 25.77 3.67
CA PRO A 82 8.77 25.59 2.59
C PRO A 82 9.32 24.79 1.41
N ASP A 83 10.64 24.65 1.26
CA ASP A 83 11.26 23.96 0.12
C ASP A 83 11.25 22.42 0.29
N PRO A 84 10.47 21.69 -0.52
CA PRO A 84 10.42 20.23 -0.44
C PRO A 84 11.71 19.56 -0.90
N VAL A 85 12.50 20.17 -1.79
CA VAL A 85 13.78 19.63 -2.27
C VAL A 85 14.76 19.59 -1.11
N LYS A 86 14.87 20.71 -0.38
CA LYS A 86 15.76 20.82 0.78
C LYS A 86 15.38 19.80 1.87
N ILE A 87 14.10 19.69 2.22
CA ILE A 87 13.64 18.70 3.21
C ILE A 87 13.94 17.27 2.76
N ALA A 88 13.73 16.97 1.47
CA ALA A 88 13.97 15.64 0.93
C ALA A 88 15.47 15.28 1.01
N VAL A 89 16.36 16.18 0.59
CA VAL A 89 17.81 16.01 0.64
C VAL A 89 18.31 15.85 2.07
N GLU A 90 17.94 16.76 2.97
CA GLU A 90 18.34 16.71 4.39
C GLU A 90 17.88 15.42 5.06
N GLY A 91 16.64 15.00 4.80
CA GLY A 91 16.08 13.75 5.32
C GLY A 91 16.81 12.51 4.80
N VAL A 92 17.09 12.45 3.49
CA VAL A 92 17.82 11.34 2.87
C VAL A 92 19.25 11.26 3.41
N GLU A 93 19.97 12.38 3.47
CA GLU A 93 21.34 12.42 4.01
C GLU A 93 21.39 12.02 5.48
N ARG A 94 20.46 12.53 6.29
CA ARG A 94 20.36 12.16 7.70
C ARG A 94 20.17 10.66 7.85
N PHE A 95 19.23 10.06 7.13
CA PHE A 95 18.93 8.63 7.28
C PHE A 95 20.01 7.72 6.68
N LYS A 96 20.75 8.19 5.66
CA LYS A 96 21.99 7.54 5.22
C LYS A 96 23.02 7.50 6.36
N LYS A 97 23.25 8.62 7.06
CA LYS A 97 24.16 8.71 8.23
C LYS A 97 23.69 7.83 9.41
N GLU A 98 22.38 7.68 9.59
CA GLU A 98 21.78 6.80 10.60
C GLU A 98 21.76 5.30 10.18
N ASN A 99 22.39 4.93 9.05
CA ASN A 99 22.43 3.56 8.52
C ASN A 99 21.04 2.94 8.31
N ARG A 100 20.09 3.74 7.80
CA ARG A 100 18.80 3.25 7.29
C ARG A 100 19.01 2.63 5.92
N ASP A 101 18.44 1.45 5.72
CA ASP A 101 18.54 0.69 4.47
C ASP A 101 17.34 0.93 3.53
N LEU A 102 16.28 1.58 4.03
CA LEU A 102 15.11 1.99 3.25
C LEU A 102 14.67 3.39 3.67
N ILE A 103 14.76 4.35 2.74
CA ILE A 103 14.34 5.75 2.97
C ILE A 103 13.20 6.04 2.02
N ILE A 104 12.05 6.43 2.57
CA ILE A 104 10.82 6.65 1.80
C ILE A 104 10.50 8.13 1.82
N VAL A 105 10.45 8.76 0.65
CA VAL A 105 10.13 10.18 0.47
C VAL A 105 8.66 10.31 0.06
N ASP A 106 7.84 10.89 0.95
CA ASP A 106 6.44 11.22 0.73
C ASP A 106 6.32 12.63 0.13
N THR A 107 5.87 12.75 -1.12
CA THR A 107 5.74 14.05 -1.81
C THR A 107 4.33 14.62 -1.71
N SER A 108 4.20 15.92 -2.02
CA SER A 108 2.90 16.55 -2.18
C SER A 108 2.09 15.92 -3.34
N GLY A 109 0.76 16.09 -3.32
CA GLY A 109 -0.15 15.47 -4.27
C GLY A 109 -1.00 16.40 -5.11
N ARG A 110 -0.62 17.66 -5.34
CA ARG A 110 -1.58 18.71 -5.75
C ARG A 110 -2.40 18.37 -7.01
N HIS A 111 -3.65 18.87 -7.07
CA HIS A 111 -4.52 18.73 -8.25
C HIS A 111 -4.74 20.10 -8.92
N LYS A 112 -4.58 20.16 -10.26
CA LYS A 112 -5.07 21.21 -11.21
C LYS A 112 -4.28 22.52 -11.43
N GLN A 113 -2.99 22.56 -11.09
CA GLN A 113 -2.01 23.45 -11.75
C GLN A 113 -0.73 22.64 -12.02
N GLU A 114 -0.71 21.97 -13.19
CA GLU A 114 0.15 20.82 -13.45
C GLU A 114 1.64 21.16 -13.55
N ALA A 115 2.02 22.29 -14.17
CA ALA A 115 3.42 22.53 -14.51
C ALA A 115 4.35 22.72 -13.29
N SER A 116 3.94 23.53 -12.30
CA SER A 116 4.79 23.81 -11.12
C SER A 116 4.93 22.60 -10.20
N LEU A 117 3.89 21.77 -10.08
CA LEU A 117 3.95 20.53 -9.32
C LEU A 117 4.91 19.53 -9.97
N PHE A 118 4.79 19.34 -11.29
CA PHE A 118 5.65 18.41 -12.00
C PHE A 118 7.10 18.86 -11.97
N GLU A 119 7.36 20.18 -12.02
CA GLU A 119 8.71 20.72 -11.86
C GLU A 119 9.27 20.52 -10.45
N GLU A 120 8.49 20.80 -9.39
CA GLU A 120 8.86 20.53 -8.00
C GLU A 120 9.19 19.04 -7.80
N MET A 121 8.36 18.16 -8.34
CA MET A 121 8.58 16.71 -8.30
C MET A 121 9.85 16.30 -9.07
N ARG A 122 10.11 16.88 -10.24
CA ARG A 122 11.34 16.65 -11.01
C ARG A 122 12.57 17.07 -10.22
N GLN A 123 12.52 18.23 -9.55
CA GLN A 123 13.63 18.72 -8.73
C GLN A 123 13.91 17.81 -7.53
N VAL A 124 12.87 17.33 -6.84
CA VAL A 124 13.02 16.34 -5.75
C VAL A 124 13.62 15.04 -6.28
N TYR A 125 13.15 14.57 -7.45
CA TYR A 125 13.68 13.37 -8.09
C TYR A 125 15.17 13.51 -8.45
N GLU A 126 15.56 14.61 -9.08
CA GLU A 126 16.95 14.88 -9.47
C GLU A 126 17.87 15.04 -8.26
N ALA A 127 17.40 15.71 -7.20
CA ALA A 127 18.19 15.96 -6.00
C ALA A 127 18.35 14.72 -5.11
N THR A 128 17.32 13.87 -5.02
CA THR A 128 17.36 12.68 -4.16
C THR A 128 17.85 11.41 -4.86
N GLN A 129 17.84 11.39 -6.20
CA GLN A 129 18.24 10.26 -7.03
C GLN A 129 17.62 8.94 -6.54
N PRO A 130 16.28 8.82 -6.48
CA PRO A 130 15.64 7.65 -5.91
C PRO A 130 15.89 6.40 -6.76
N ASP A 131 16.16 5.27 -6.09
CA ASP A 131 16.32 3.96 -6.73
C ASP A 131 15.00 3.43 -7.31
N LEU A 132 13.87 3.86 -6.72
CA LEU A 132 12.54 3.50 -7.16
C LEU A 132 11.57 4.66 -6.98
N VAL A 133 10.85 5.00 -8.05
CA VAL A 133 9.68 5.88 -7.97
C VAL A 133 8.41 5.03 -8.01
N VAL A 134 7.58 5.19 -6.97
CA VAL A 134 6.31 4.51 -6.80
C VAL A 134 5.17 5.48 -7.09
N PHE A 135 4.36 5.18 -8.11
CA PHE A 135 3.12 5.90 -8.37
C PHE A 135 1.97 5.30 -7.56
N VAL A 136 1.42 6.08 -6.64
CA VAL A 136 0.26 5.70 -5.83
C VAL A 136 -1.02 6.24 -6.45
N MET A 137 -1.93 5.32 -6.79
CA MET A 137 -3.21 5.65 -7.37
C MET A 137 -4.38 5.09 -6.56
N ASP A 138 -5.52 5.76 -6.65
CA ASP A 138 -6.79 5.32 -6.09
C ASP A 138 -7.48 4.35 -7.06
N GLY A 139 -7.89 3.17 -6.57
CA GLY A 139 -8.56 2.13 -7.37
C GLY A 139 -9.91 2.57 -7.96
N SER A 140 -10.52 3.64 -7.45
CA SER A 140 -11.81 4.18 -7.91
C SER A 140 -11.71 5.10 -9.14
N ILE A 141 -10.51 5.57 -9.51
CA ILE A 141 -10.29 6.56 -10.57
C ILE A 141 -10.78 6.09 -11.96
N GLY A 142 -10.87 4.78 -12.19
CA GLY A 142 -11.41 4.22 -13.44
C GLY A 142 -10.61 4.66 -14.67
N GLN A 143 -11.31 5.14 -15.71
CA GLN A 143 -10.70 5.45 -17.01
C GLN A 143 -9.70 6.62 -16.97
N ALA A 144 -9.85 7.56 -16.04
CA ALA A 144 -8.94 8.70 -15.91
C ALA A 144 -7.52 8.28 -15.44
N ALA A 145 -7.35 7.04 -14.97
CA ALA A 145 -6.08 6.54 -14.48
C ALA A 145 -4.99 6.52 -15.56
N PHE A 146 -5.36 6.29 -16.83
CA PHE A 146 -4.38 6.25 -17.93
C PHE A 146 -3.67 7.60 -18.07
N ASN A 147 -4.42 8.68 -18.26
CA ASN A 147 -3.86 10.01 -18.51
C ASN A 147 -3.02 10.50 -17.33
N GLN A 148 -3.47 10.23 -16.10
CA GLN A 148 -2.72 10.60 -14.91
C GLN A 148 -1.41 9.84 -14.81
N ALA A 149 -1.46 8.51 -14.92
CA ALA A 149 -0.28 7.67 -14.82
C ALA A 149 0.72 7.97 -15.96
N HIS A 150 0.22 8.31 -17.15
CA HIS A 150 1.03 8.77 -18.28
C HIS A 150 1.75 10.09 -17.98
N ALA A 151 1.04 11.09 -17.43
CA ALA A 151 1.64 12.38 -17.07
C ALA A 151 2.77 12.23 -16.03
N PHE A 152 2.56 11.42 -14.98
CA PHE A 152 3.63 11.13 -14.01
C PHE A 152 4.82 10.41 -14.65
N LYS A 153 4.56 9.46 -15.56
CA LYS A 153 5.62 8.71 -16.26
C LYS A 153 6.45 9.60 -17.20
N GLN A 154 5.86 10.65 -17.77
CA GLN A 154 6.57 11.60 -18.62
C GLN A 154 7.50 12.53 -17.82
N THR A 155 7.19 12.78 -16.54
CA THR A 155 7.97 13.69 -15.69
C THR A 155 9.08 12.97 -14.92
N VAL A 156 8.81 11.77 -14.40
CA VAL A 156 9.77 10.98 -13.62
C VAL A 156 9.73 9.50 -14.03
N GLU A 157 10.84 8.78 -13.82
CA GLU A 157 10.89 7.37 -14.14
C GLU A 157 10.11 6.52 -13.11
N VAL A 158 8.79 6.47 -13.26
CA VAL A 158 7.94 5.56 -12.50
C VAL A 158 8.40 4.13 -12.77
N GLY A 159 8.74 3.41 -11.70
CA GLY A 159 9.24 2.03 -11.74
C GLY A 159 8.26 1.02 -11.12
N ALA A 160 7.30 1.48 -10.32
CA ALA A 160 6.26 0.63 -9.74
C ALA A 160 4.97 1.41 -9.47
N VAL A 161 3.86 0.67 -9.35
CA VAL A 161 2.54 1.20 -9.02
C VAL A 161 2.02 0.57 -7.73
N ILE A 162 1.37 1.36 -6.89
CA ILE A 162 0.57 0.89 -5.76
C ILE A 162 -0.86 1.37 -5.93
N VAL A 163 -1.82 0.47 -5.72
CA VAL A 163 -3.25 0.79 -5.83
C VAL A 163 -3.89 0.80 -4.45
N THR A 164 -4.48 1.91 -4.05
CA THR A 164 -5.13 2.07 -2.75
C THR A 164 -6.66 1.96 -2.87
N LYS A 165 -7.34 1.91 -1.72
CA LYS A 165 -8.81 1.87 -1.61
C LYS A 165 -9.44 0.67 -2.33
N MET A 166 -8.76 -0.48 -2.29
CA MET A 166 -9.19 -1.74 -2.91
C MET A 166 -10.16 -2.55 -2.01
N ASP A 167 -10.53 -1.99 -0.86
CA ASP A 167 -11.57 -2.44 0.08
C ASP A 167 -12.98 -2.00 -0.30
N GLY A 168 -13.11 -0.97 -1.15
CA GLY A 168 -14.40 -0.50 -1.64
C GLY A 168 -14.96 -1.32 -2.81
N HIS A 169 -16.06 -0.83 -3.39
CA HIS A 169 -16.69 -1.40 -4.60
C HIS A 169 -15.88 -1.18 -5.89
N ALA A 170 -14.66 -0.65 -5.78
CA ALA A 170 -13.81 -0.38 -6.92
C ALA A 170 -13.40 -1.70 -7.59
N LYS A 171 -13.86 -1.92 -8.83
CA LYS A 171 -13.54 -3.12 -9.61
C LYS A 171 -12.08 -3.21 -10.06
N GLY A 172 -11.23 -2.23 -9.75
CA GLY A 172 -9.81 -2.22 -10.11
C GLY A 172 -9.52 -1.95 -11.60
N GLY A 173 -10.51 -1.61 -12.42
CA GLY A 173 -10.32 -1.37 -13.85
C GLY A 173 -9.26 -0.29 -14.17
N GLY A 174 -9.13 0.73 -13.31
CA GLY A 174 -8.10 1.77 -13.44
C GLY A 174 -6.67 1.24 -13.29
N THR A 175 -6.46 0.15 -12.57
CA THR A 175 -5.15 -0.49 -12.38
C THR A 175 -4.56 -0.93 -13.72
N LEU A 176 -5.38 -1.53 -14.59
CA LEU A 176 -4.94 -1.97 -15.92
C LEU A 176 -4.53 -0.78 -16.79
N SER A 177 -5.28 0.32 -16.71
CA SER A 177 -4.97 1.57 -17.39
C SER A 177 -3.63 2.15 -16.93
N ALA A 178 -3.35 2.12 -15.62
CA ALA A 178 -2.08 2.61 -15.09
C ALA A 178 -0.89 1.74 -15.48
N ILE A 179 -1.03 0.41 -15.47
CA ILE A 179 0.00 -0.52 -15.99
C ILE A 179 0.26 -0.23 -17.47
N ALA A 180 -0.81 -0.07 -18.27
CA ALA A 180 -0.70 0.19 -19.69
C ALA A 180 0.02 1.51 -20.00
N ALA A 181 -0.22 2.55 -19.20
CA ALA A 181 0.40 3.87 -19.32
C ALA A 181 1.86 3.91 -18.84
N THR A 182 2.14 3.37 -17.66
CA THR A 182 3.47 3.46 -17.01
C THR A 182 4.44 2.40 -17.46
N LYS A 183 3.94 1.29 -18.02
CA LYS A 183 4.68 0.05 -18.27
C LYS A 183 5.40 -0.47 -17.01
N SER A 184 4.86 -0.17 -15.84
CA SER A 184 5.43 -0.52 -14.54
C SER A 184 4.55 -1.54 -13.82
N PRO A 185 5.14 -2.48 -13.07
CA PRO A 185 4.37 -3.49 -12.35
C PRO A 185 3.64 -2.89 -11.17
N VAL A 186 2.50 -3.47 -10.82
CA VAL A 186 1.85 -3.21 -9.53
C VAL A 186 2.54 -4.08 -8.49
N ILE A 187 2.97 -3.47 -7.39
CA ILE A 187 3.74 -4.16 -6.34
C ILE A 187 2.93 -4.42 -5.07
N PHE A 188 1.98 -3.54 -4.75
CA PHE A 188 1.12 -3.66 -3.57
C PHE A 188 -0.28 -3.12 -3.83
N ILE A 189 -1.21 -3.59 -3.01
CA ILE A 189 -2.58 -3.06 -2.89
C ILE A 189 -2.87 -2.66 -1.44
N GLY A 190 -3.53 -1.51 -1.27
CA GLY A 190 -4.07 -1.08 0.01
C GLY A 190 -5.52 -1.47 0.14
N THR A 191 -5.86 -2.25 1.16
CA THR A 191 -7.17 -2.87 1.39
C THR A 191 -7.86 -2.34 2.65
N GLY A 192 -7.59 -1.09 3.02
CA GLY A 192 -8.18 -0.43 4.18
C GLY A 192 -7.33 0.72 4.73
N GLU A 193 -7.66 1.19 5.91
CA GLU A 193 -7.01 2.33 6.59
C GLU A 193 -5.94 1.89 7.60
N HIS A 194 -6.05 0.68 8.16
CA HIS A 194 -5.11 0.20 9.18
C HIS A 194 -3.75 -0.14 8.57
N VAL A 195 -2.69 -0.09 9.39
CA VAL A 195 -1.31 -0.31 8.96
C VAL A 195 -1.07 -1.70 8.35
N ASN A 196 -1.87 -2.69 8.75
CA ASN A 196 -1.80 -4.07 8.23
C ASN A 196 -2.62 -4.27 6.94
N ASP A 197 -3.46 -3.31 6.54
CA ASP A 197 -4.30 -3.43 5.35
C ASP A 197 -3.48 -3.07 4.09
N PHE A 198 -2.44 -3.86 3.86
CA PHE A 198 -1.43 -3.66 2.83
C PHE A 198 -0.88 -5.01 2.37
N GLU A 199 -1.22 -5.39 1.14
CA GLU A 199 -1.00 -6.73 0.60
C GLU A 199 -0.10 -6.66 -0.62
N VAL A 200 0.74 -7.69 -0.81
CA VAL A 200 1.53 -7.85 -2.05
C VAL A 200 0.56 -8.09 -3.19
N PHE A 201 0.78 -7.42 -4.32
CA PHE A 201 -0.06 -7.62 -5.49
C PHE A 201 0.21 -8.99 -6.14
N ASP A 202 -0.84 -9.79 -6.30
CA ASP A 202 -0.85 -10.98 -7.15
C ASP A 202 -1.90 -10.80 -8.25
N VAL A 203 -1.49 -11.09 -9.49
CA VAL A 203 -2.31 -10.98 -10.69
C VAL A 203 -3.52 -11.92 -10.63
N LYS A 204 -3.37 -13.15 -10.12
CA LYS A 204 -4.45 -14.15 -10.17
C LYS A 204 -5.66 -13.73 -9.31
N PRO A 205 -5.52 -13.43 -8.01
CA PRO A 205 -6.62 -12.94 -7.19
C PRO A 205 -7.24 -11.66 -7.75
N PHE A 206 -6.41 -10.76 -8.28
CA PHE A 206 -6.87 -9.50 -8.84
C PHE A 206 -7.75 -9.70 -10.08
N VAL A 207 -7.35 -10.57 -11.01
CA VAL A 207 -8.12 -10.89 -12.22
C VAL A 207 -9.42 -11.58 -11.85
N ASN A 208 -9.40 -12.52 -10.90
CA ASN A 208 -10.62 -13.18 -10.41
C ASN A 208 -11.63 -12.15 -9.89
N ARG A 209 -11.18 -11.24 -9.00
CA ARG A 209 -12.00 -10.15 -8.46
C ARG A 209 -12.55 -9.24 -9.57
N LEU A 210 -11.73 -8.90 -10.56
CA LEU A 210 -12.15 -8.09 -11.71
C LEU A 210 -13.24 -8.77 -12.55
N LEU A 211 -13.14 -10.10 -12.74
CA LEU A 211 -14.11 -10.90 -13.49
C LEU A 211 -15.38 -11.24 -12.69
N GLY A 212 -15.46 -10.85 -11.41
CA GLY A 212 -16.57 -11.22 -10.54
C GLY A 212 -16.58 -12.70 -10.16
N MET A 213 -15.50 -13.41 -10.48
CA MET A 213 -15.24 -14.76 -10.03
C MET A 213 -14.59 -14.60 -8.66
N GLY A 214 -15.28 -14.92 -7.56
CA GLY A 214 -14.71 -14.78 -6.21
C GLY A 214 -13.31 -15.43 -6.11
N ASP A 215 -12.52 -15.06 -5.11
CA ASP A 215 -11.19 -15.63 -4.91
C ASP A 215 -11.26 -16.91 -4.06
N PRO A 216 -11.21 -18.13 -4.64
CA PRO A 216 -11.21 -19.36 -3.86
C PRO A 216 -9.91 -19.53 -3.04
N ASN A 217 -8.82 -18.84 -3.41
CA ASN A 217 -7.54 -18.98 -2.74
C ASN A 217 -7.42 -18.08 -1.51
N GLY A 218 -7.92 -16.84 -1.57
CA GLY A 218 -7.93 -15.94 -0.41
C GLY A 218 -8.74 -16.46 0.78
N ILE A 219 -9.83 -17.20 0.53
CA ILE A 219 -10.57 -17.91 1.59
C ILE A 219 -9.69 -19.02 2.18
N ARG A 220 -8.97 -19.76 1.34
CA ARG A 220 -8.07 -20.85 1.76
C ARG A 220 -6.86 -20.35 2.55
N ASP A 221 -6.25 -19.24 2.15
CA ASP A 221 -5.07 -18.69 2.82
C ASP A 221 -5.44 -18.09 4.18
N ARG A 222 -6.53 -17.31 4.25
CA ARG A 222 -7.08 -16.83 5.53
C ARG A 222 -7.57 -17.98 6.42
N PHE A 223 -8.04 -19.07 5.82
CA PHE A 223 -8.41 -20.29 6.54
C PHE A 223 -7.18 -21.00 7.12
N GLN A 224 -6.07 -21.11 6.37
CA GLN A 224 -4.82 -21.69 6.85
C GLN A 224 -4.16 -20.85 7.95
N GLU A 225 -4.31 -19.53 7.92
CA GLU A 225 -3.84 -18.64 8.98
C GLU A 225 -4.72 -18.68 10.25
N ALA A 226 -6.04 -18.86 10.08
CA ALA A 226 -6.98 -18.84 11.20
C ALA A 226 -7.18 -20.21 11.88
N VAL A 227 -6.88 -21.32 11.20
CA VAL A 227 -7.10 -22.68 11.70
C VAL A 227 -5.77 -23.37 12.03
N PRO A 228 -5.55 -23.75 13.30
CA PRO A 228 -4.38 -24.53 13.73
C PRO A 228 -4.15 -25.76 12.86
N VAL A 229 -2.89 -26.03 12.49
CA VAL A 229 -2.48 -27.06 11.51
C VAL A 229 -2.99 -28.46 11.89
N ASP A 230 -3.09 -28.75 13.18
CA ASP A 230 -3.61 -29.97 13.77
C ASP A 230 -5.11 -30.21 13.50
N GLN A 231 -5.88 -29.15 13.24
CA GLN A 231 -7.34 -29.23 13.06
C GLN A 231 -7.78 -29.15 11.59
N GLN A 232 -6.87 -28.79 10.68
CA GLN A 232 -7.16 -28.65 9.25
C GLN A 232 -7.64 -29.96 8.57
N PRO A 233 -7.06 -31.15 8.83
CA PRO A 233 -7.46 -32.39 8.16
C PRO A 233 -8.90 -32.78 8.48
N GLN A 234 -9.28 -32.66 9.76
CA GLN A 234 -10.60 -33.04 10.26
C GLN A 234 -11.69 -32.10 9.73
N PHE A 235 -11.35 -30.84 9.50
CA PHE A 235 -12.25 -29.85 8.93
C PHE A 235 -12.44 -30.01 7.42
N LEU A 236 -11.35 -30.23 6.66
CA LEU A 236 -11.41 -30.49 5.22
C LEU A 236 -12.23 -31.74 4.89
N GLN A 237 -12.14 -32.75 5.74
CA GLN A 237 -12.95 -33.96 5.64
C GLN A 237 -14.45 -33.66 5.78
N LYS A 238 -14.85 -32.92 6.84
CA LYS A 238 -16.25 -32.51 7.07
C LYS A 238 -16.83 -31.63 5.95
N LEU A 239 -16.01 -30.78 5.34
CA LEU A 239 -16.39 -29.98 4.17
C LEU A 239 -16.62 -30.85 2.93
N SER A 240 -15.71 -31.79 2.66
CA SER A 240 -15.79 -32.68 1.49
C SER A 240 -16.99 -33.62 1.54
N GLU A 241 -17.44 -33.99 2.74
CA GLU A 241 -18.61 -34.83 2.97
C GLU A 241 -19.94 -34.08 2.84
N GLY A 242 -19.92 -32.76 2.57
CA GLY A 242 -21.13 -31.94 2.43
C GLY A 242 -21.86 -31.68 3.75
N ASN A 243 -21.30 -32.11 4.89
CA ASN A 243 -21.89 -31.98 6.23
C ASN A 243 -21.55 -30.63 6.89
N PHE A 244 -21.53 -29.55 6.11
CA PHE A 244 -21.29 -28.21 6.65
C PHE A 244 -22.61 -27.62 7.15
N THR A 245 -22.85 -27.75 8.45
CA THR A 245 -24.08 -27.25 9.10
C THR A 245 -23.84 -25.89 9.76
N LEU A 246 -24.92 -25.15 10.05
CA LEU A 246 -24.84 -23.90 10.84
C LEU A 246 -24.14 -24.10 12.20
N ARG A 247 -24.26 -25.29 12.78
CA ARG A 247 -23.57 -25.66 14.02
C ARG A 247 -22.05 -25.80 13.81
N SER A 248 -21.63 -26.38 12.70
CA SER A 248 -20.22 -26.46 12.30
C SER A 248 -19.60 -25.07 12.06
N PHE A 249 -20.39 -24.15 11.51
CA PHE A 249 -19.99 -22.74 11.34
C PHE A 249 -19.89 -22.00 12.69
N TYR A 250 -20.81 -22.27 13.62
CA TYR A 250 -20.78 -21.69 14.97
C TYR A 250 -19.56 -22.16 15.79
N GLU A 251 -19.22 -23.44 15.70
CA GLU A 251 -18.02 -24.01 16.34
C GLU A 251 -16.72 -23.38 15.81
N LEU A 252 -16.65 -23.08 14.50
CA LEU A 252 -15.53 -22.36 13.87
C LEU A 252 -15.36 -20.92 14.42
N LEU A 253 -16.48 -20.22 14.65
CA LEU A 253 -16.47 -18.87 15.24
C LEU A 253 -16.09 -18.87 16.73
N GLN A 254 -16.28 -19.99 17.43
CA GLN A 254 -15.88 -20.15 18.83
C GLN A 254 -14.40 -20.50 18.98
N SER A 255 -13.84 -21.35 18.09
CA SER A 255 -12.45 -21.80 18.15
C SER A 255 -11.45 -20.75 17.66
N SER A 256 -11.86 -19.84 16.78
CA SER A 256 -11.05 -18.70 16.34
C SER A 256 -11.13 -17.54 17.35
N GLN A 257 -10.06 -17.29 18.10
CA GLN A 257 -9.94 -16.10 18.96
C GLN A 257 -9.67 -14.80 18.17
N THR A 258 -9.36 -14.89 16.88
CA THR A 258 -8.77 -13.79 16.10
C THR A 258 -9.67 -13.26 14.98
N TRP A 259 -10.91 -13.72 14.87
CA TRP A 259 -11.82 -13.23 13.84
C TRP A 259 -12.58 -11.96 14.30
N PRO A 260 -12.55 -10.82 13.56
CA PRO A 260 -13.21 -9.57 13.98
C PRO A 260 -14.75 -9.67 14.09
N VAL A 261 -15.34 -10.71 13.49
CA VAL A 261 -16.79 -10.87 13.32
C VAL A 261 -17.52 -11.27 14.63
N LYS A 262 -16.80 -11.54 15.73
CA LYS A 262 -17.44 -11.72 17.04
C LYS A 262 -18.22 -10.47 17.46
N GLN A 263 -17.71 -9.28 17.18
CA GLN A 263 -18.38 -8.02 17.54
C GLN A 263 -19.57 -7.73 16.60
N ASP A 264 -19.41 -7.99 15.29
CA ASP A 264 -20.46 -7.69 14.30
C ASP A 264 -21.66 -8.64 14.38
N ILE A 265 -21.45 -9.92 14.71
CA ILE A 265 -22.55 -10.88 14.92
C ILE A 265 -23.28 -10.62 16.24
N LEU A 266 -22.57 -10.25 17.31
CA LEU A 266 -23.19 -9.91 18.61
C LEU A 266 -24.02 -8.63 18.53
N ASN A 267 -23.61 -7.65 17.71
CA ASN A 267 -24.37 -6.43 17.50
C ASN A 267 -25.61 -6.66 16.61
N ALA A 268 -25.55 -7.59 15.66
CA ALA A 268 -26.70 -7.95 14.82
C ALA A 268 -27.82 -8.68 15.59
N SER A 269 -27.52 -9.38 16.69
CA SER A 269 -28.56 -10.02 17.53
C SER A 269 -29.30 -9.03 18.44
N ALA A 270 -28.76 -7.83 18.65
CA ALA A 270 -29.37 -6.80 19.49
C ALA A 270 -30.40 -5.93 18.74
N THR A 271 -30.52 -6.06 17.42
CA THR A 271 -31.46 -5.27 16.59
C THR A 271 -32.71 -6.07 16.16
N LEU A 272 -32.89 -7.29 16.68
CA LEU A 272 -34.03 -8.17 16.36
C LEU A 272 -34.87 -8.57 17.59
N CYS A 273 -34.83 -7.79 18.66
CA CYS A 273 -35.80 -7.83 19.75
C CYS A 273 -36.51 -6.48 19.87
#